data_AF-A0A2A9LRT4-F1
#
_entry.id   AF-A0A2A9LRT4-F1
#
_cell.length_a   1.000
_cell.length_b   1.000
_cell.length_c   1.000
_cell.angle_alpha   90.00
_cell.angle_beta   90.00
_cell.angle_gamma   90.00
#
_symmetry.space_group_name_H-M   'P 1'
#
loop_
_entity.id
_entity.type
_entity.pdbx_description
1 polymer ?
#
loop_
_entity_poly.entity_id
_entity_poly.type
_entity_poly.pdbx_seq_one_letter_code
_entity_poly.pdbx_strand_id
1 'polypeptide(L)'
;MYKKTSRVAIAAATVLALAFGTAQAAQPDTMPPQGGPGMHHMHGHDGGPFGVIMKLHDQLKLNASQEQQWQTAVNTMKQNHEAMRKSHEQMREQFKAQQNQPILDLSAMHAARQQAEQQNAQLREQSSAAWLTFYNGLNDQQKTTVSTALKQQFARMAQRHEKMKEHWQQHRAAKAASAPAQ
;
A
#
# COMPACT_ATOMS: atom_id res chain seq x y z
N MET A 1 2.37 -15.16 -64.73
CA MET A 1 3.40 -15.98 -64.05
C MET A 1 3.77 -15.30 -62.74
N TYR A 2 3.51 -15.95 -61.61
CA TYR A 2 3.72 -15.47 -60.25
C TYR A 2 5.19 -15.51 -59.85
N LYS A 3 5.67 -14.51 -59.08
CA LYS A 3 6.72 -14.73 -58.06
C LYS A 3 6.44 -13.89 -56.81
N LYS A 4 6.01 -14.59 -55.75
CA LYS A 4 5.97 -14.13 -54.35
C LYS A 4 7.41 -14.12 -53.81
N THR A 5 7.78 -13.12 -53.03
CA THR A 5 8.96 -13.19 -52.16
C THR A 5 8.58 -12.85 -50.73
N SER A 6 9.06 -13.71 -49.84
CA SER A 6 8.55 -13.98 -48.50
C SER A 6 9.10 -13.04 -47.45
N ARG A 7 8.26 -12.78 -46.43
CA ARG A 7 8.61 -12.14 -45.17
C ARG A 7 9.51 -13.07 -44.35
N VAL A 8 10.61 -12.54 -43.83
CA VAL A 8 11.39 -13.17 -42.75
C VAL A 8 11.39 -12.18 -41.59
N ALA A 9 10.61 -12.47 -40.56
CA ALA A 9 10.68 -11.78 -39.28
C ALA A 9 11.48 -12.67 -38.32
N ILE A 10 12.69 -12.23 -37.98
CA ILE A 10 13.52 -12.89 -36.97
C ILE A 10 12.97 -12.48 -35.61
N ALA A 11 12.40 -13.45 -34.89
CA ALA A 11 12.02 -13.29 -33.50
C ALA A 11 13.28 -13.36 -32.62
N ALA A 12 13.70 -12.23 -32.05
CA ALA A 12 14.73 -12.21 -31.01
C ALA A 12 14.05 -12.39 -29.65
N ALA A 13 14.08 -13.60 -29.11
CA ALA A 13 13.68 -13.88 -27.74
C ALA A 13 14.87 -13.61 -26.80
N THR A 14 14.91 -12.45 -26.17
CA THR A 14 15.85 -12.14 -25.09
C THR A 14 15.31 -12.70 -23.77
N VAL A 15 15.79 -13.88 -23.37
CA VAL A 15 15.58 -14.41 -22.03
C VAL A 15 16.60 -13.74 -21.10
N LEU A 16 16.16 -12.77 -20.30
CA LEU A 16 16.97 -12.19 -19.23
C LEU A 16 16.84 -13.09 -17.99
N ALA A 17 17.82 -13.98 -17.81
CA ALA A 17 17.94 -14.77 -16.59
C ALA A 17 18.49 -13.89 -15.44
N LEU A 18 17.64 -13.57 -14.47
CA LEU A 18 18.03 -12.90 -13.23
C LEU A 18 18.50 -13.97 -12.23
N ALA A 19 19.82 -14.20 -12.16
CA ALA A 19 20.44 -14.97 -11.10
C ALA A 19 20.59 -14.10 -9.84
N PHE A 20 19.90 -14.45 -8.76
CA PHE A 20 20.08 -13.83 -7.45
C PHE A 20 21.19 -14.56 -6.69
N GLY A 21 22.34 -13.90 -6.50
CA GLY A 21 23.40 -14.35 -5.60
C GLY A 21 23.09 -13.91 -4.16
N THR A 22 23.16 -14.86 -3.22
CA THR A 22 23.02 -14.62 -1.79
C THR A 22 24.32 -14.03 -1.23
N ALA A 23 24.33 -12.73 -0.93
CA ALA A 23 25.39 -12.10 -0.15
C ALA A 23 24.95 -11.97 1.32
N GLN A 24 25.60 -12.76 2.17
CA GLN A 24 25.51 -12.68 3.63
C GLN A 24 26.25 -11.41 4.09
N ALA A 25 25.57 -10.47 4.74
CA ALA A 25 26.16 -9.27 5.32
C ALA A 25 26.11 -9.31 6.85
N ALA A 26 27.28 -9.11 7.46
CA ALA A 26 27.50 -9.03 8.90
C ALA A 26 26.79 -7.82 9.53
N GLN A 27 26.35 -7.97 10.78
CA GLN A 27 25.67 -6.95 11.58
C GLN A 27 26.66 -5.91 12.11
N PRO A 28 26.36 -4.59 12.02
CA PRO A 28 26.96 -3.59 12.88
C PRO A 28 26.03 -3.24 14.05
N ASP A 29 26.51 -3.51 15.27
CA ASP A 29 26.02 -2.95 16.52
C ASP A 29 26.20 -1.42 16.53
N THR A 30 25.11 -0.68 16.37
CA THR A 30 25.02 0.72 16.80
C THR A 30 23.57 1.02 17.19
N MET A 31 23.34 1.21 18.50
CA MET A 31 22.05 1.65 19.03
C MET A 31 21.77 3.11 18.63
N PRO A 32 20.59 3.45 18.08
CA PRO A 32 20.19 4.84 17.91
C PRO A 32 19.63 5.44 19.22
N PRO A 33 19.78 6.75 19.45
CA PRO A 33 19.29 7.42 20.64
C PRO A 33 17.76 7.49 20.71
N GLN A 34 17.28 7.51 21.95
CA GLN A 34 15.91 7.40 22.42
C GLN A 34 14.98 8.51 21.87
N GLY A 35 13.87 8.09 21.29
CA GLY A 35 12.90 8.94 20.61
C GLY A 35 12.06 9.83 21.53
N GLY A 36 11.75 11.04 21.05
CA GLY A 36 10.60 11.81 21.53
C GLY A 36 9.29 11.19 21.04
N PRO A 37 8.14 11.44 21.71
CA PRO A 37 6.84 10.87 21.34
C PRO A 37 6.27 11.58 20.10
N GLY A 38 6.91 11.35 18.95
CA GLY A 38 6.36 11.65 17.64
C GLY A 38 5.47 10.48 17.21
N MET A 39 4.19 10.76 16.97
CA MET A 39 3.16 9.85 16.51
C MET A 39 3.56 9.05 15.27
N HIS A 40 4.25 7.92 15.45
CA HIS A 40 4.40 6.88 14.43
C HIS A 40 3.43 5.73 14.72
N HIS A 41 2.12 6.00 14.72
CA HIS A 41 1.14 4.93 14.63
C HIS A 41 1.14 4.41 13.19
N MET A 42 1.95 3.38 12.94
CA MET A 42 1.93 2.54 11.74
C MET A 42 0.49 2.26 11.30
N HIS A 43 0.00 2.97 10.28
CA HIS A 43 -1.22 2.62 9.56
C HIS A 43 -0.88 1.56 8.50
N GLY A 44 -0.48 0.37 8.94
CA GLY A 44 0.03 -0.67 8.05
C GLY A 44 -0.98 -1.74 7.65
N HIS A 45 -1.80 -2.23 8.59
CA HIS A 45 -2.53 -3.48 8.37
C HIS A 45 -4.01 -3.49 8.79
N ASP A 46 -4.48 -2.55 9.61
CA ASP A 46 -5.81 -2.62 10.24
C ASP A 46 -6.80 -1.50 9.85
N GLY A 47 -6.39 -0.54 9.02
CA GLY A 47 -7.15 0.70 8.82
C GLY A 47 -8.17 0.70 7.68
N GLY A 48 -8.08 -0.24 6.73
CA GLY A 48 -8.91 -0.25 5.53
C GLY A 48 -10.13 -1.17 5.60
N PRO A 49 -11.11 -1.01 4.69
CA PRO A 49 -12.28 -1.90 4.60
C PRO A 49 -11.88 -3.39 4.47
N PHE A 50 -10.78 -3.68 3.78
CA PHE A 50 -10.28 -5.04 3.61
C PHE A 50 -9.72 -5.65 4.91
N GLY A 51 -9.16 -4.84 5.82
CA GLY A 51 -8.70 -5.34 7.13
C GLY A 51 -9.83 -5.84 8.02
N VAL A 52 -11.04 -5.28 7.86
CA VAL A 52 -12.25 -5.77 8.54
C VAL A 52 -12.69 -7.09 7.92
N ILE A 53 -12.74 -7.15 6.57
CA ILE A 53 -13.12 -8.35 5.84
C ILE A 53 -12.23 -9.52 6.27
N MET A 54 -10.91 -9.34 6.32
CA MET A 54 -9.91 -10.32 6.80
C MET A 54 -10.28 -10.99 8.14
N LYS A 55 -10.82 -10.22 9.09
CA LYS A 55 -11.18 -10.71 10.43
C LYS A 55 -12.48 -11.52 10.46
N LEU A 56 -13.25 -11.50 9.37
CA LEU A 56 -14.52 -12.21 9.27
C LEU A 56 -14.38 -13.60 8.67
N HIS A 57 -13.19 -14.01 8.20
CA HIS A 57 -12.97 -15.26 7.47
C HIS A 57 -13.71 -16.47 8.08
N ASP A 58 -13.46 -16.75 9.36
CA ASP A 58 -14.08 -17.87 10.09
C ASP A 58 -15.61 -17.73 10.27
N GLN A 59 -16.12 -16.49 10.27
CA GLN A 59 -17.55 -16.18 10.44
C GLN A 59 -18.32 -16.30 9.13
N LEU A 60 -17.65 -16.13 7.98
CA LEU A 60 -18.31 -16.18 6.69
C LEU A 60 -18.63 -17.61 6.23
N LYS A 61 -18.04 -18.63 6.85
CA LYS A 61 -18.29 -20.05 6.54
C LYS A 61 -18.23 -20.29 5.03
N LEU A 62 -17.10 -19.90 4.44
CA LEU A 62 -16.89 -19.92 2.99
C LEU A 62 -16.98 -21.35 2.45
N ASN A 63 -17.63 -21.51 1.30
CA ASN A 63 -17.51 -22.76 0.53
C ASN A 63 -16.17 -22.80 -0.21
N ALA A 64 -15.84 -23.94 -0.84
CA ALA A 64 -14.55 -24.13 -1.50
C ALA A 64 -14.24 -23.07 -2.59
N SER A 65 -15.24 -22.67 -3.38
CA SER A 65 -15.07 -21.66 -4.43
C SER A 65 -14.81 -20.26 -3.85
N GLN A 66 -15.58 -19.89 -2.82
CA GLN A 66 -15.40 -18.62 -2.11
C GLN A 66 -14.07 -18.57 -1.36
N GLU A 67 -13.62 -19.69 -0.79
CA GLU A 67 -12.32 -19.81 -0.14
C GLU A 67 -11.18 -19.58 -1.15
N GLN A 68 -11.29 -20.15 -2.35
CA GLN A 68 -10.29 -19.91 -3.39
C GLN A 68 -10.23 -18.43 -3.80
N GLN A 69 -11.39 -17.76 -3.94
CA GLN A 69 -11.46 -16.33 -4.23
C GLN A 69 -10.87 -15.48 -3.10
N TRP A 70 -11.15 -15.85 -1.85
CA TRP A 70 -10.55 -15.23 -0.67
C TRP A 70 -9.03 -15.33 -0.69
N GLN A 71 -8.48 -16.54 -0.84
CA GLN A 71 -7.04 -16.76 -0.88
C GLN A 71 -6.38 -15.99 -2.02
N THR A 72 -7.04 -15.92 -3.18
CA THR A 72 -6.58 -15.09 -4.30
C THR A 72 -6.48 -13.62 -3.90
N ALA A 73 -7.54 -13.06 -3.29
CA ALA A 73 -7.54 -11.66 -2.85
C ALA A 73 -6.46 -11.38 -1.79
N VAL A 74 -6.28 -12.30 -0.82
CA VAL A 74 -5.23 -12.20 0.21
C VAL A 74 -3.84 -12.21 -0.41
N ASN A 75 -3.58 -13.13 -1.34
CA ASN A 75 -2.29 -13.26 -1.99
C ASN A 75 -1.97 -12.04 -2.87
N THR A 76 -2.94 -11.58 -3.67
CA THR A 76 -2.80 -10.35 -4.47
C THR A 76 -2.49 -9.15 -3.58
N MET A 77 -3.23 -8.96 -2.49
CA MET A 77 -2.98 -7.86 -1.56
C MET A 77 -1.58 -7.93 -0.94
N LYS A 78 -1.12 -9.12 -0.51
CA LYS A 78 0.23 -9.30 0.06
C LYS A 78 1.33 -8.97 -0.94
N GLN A 79 1.23 -9.52 -2.16
CA GLN A 79 2.20 -9.27 -3.23
C GLN A 79 2.24 -7.78 -3.60
N ASN A 80 1.08 -7.15 -3.73
CA ASN A 80 0.97 -5.75 -4.07
C ASN A 80 1.49 -4.85 -2.95
N HIS A 81 1.25 -5.20 -1.70
CA HIS A 81 1.83 -4.49 -0.56
C HIS A 81 3.36 -4.57 -0.55
N GLU A 82 3.93 -5.74 -0.83
CA GLU A 82 5.39 -5.90 -0.94
C GLU A 82 5.97 -5.06 -2.09
N ALA A 83 5.30 -5.04 -3.25
CA ALA A 83 5.70 -4.20 -4.38
C ALA A 83 5.64 -2.71 -4.05
N MET A 84 4.58 -2.25 -3.35
CA MET A 84 4.49 -0.87 -2.87
C MET A 84 5.60 -0.54 -1.86
N ARG A 85 5.94 -1.47 -0.95
CA ARG A 85 7.05 -1.29 0.00
C ARG A 85 8.37 -1.10 -0.74
N LYS A 86 8.66 -1.95 -1.74
CA LYS A 86 9.86 -1.83 -2.59
C LYS A 86 9.90 -0.50 -3.34
N SER A 87 8.77 -0.06 -3.91
CA SER A 87 8.66 1.26 -4.56
C SER A 87 8.99 2.41 -3.59
N HIS A 88 8.50 2.33 -2.34
CA HIS A 88 8.80 3.33 -1.33
C HIS A 88 10.28 3.32 -0.88
N GLU A 89 10.88 2.14 -0.77
CA GLU A 89 12.31 1.97 -0.46
C GLU A 89 13.19 2.59 -1.54
N GLN A 90 12.88 2.33 -2.81
CA GLN A 90 13.58 2.93 -3.96
C GLN A 90 13.47 4.46 -3.95
N MET A 91 12.28 5.01 -3.69
CA MET A 91 12.08 6.46 -3.58
C MET A 91 12.89 7.05 -2.43
N ARG A 92 12.95 6.35 -1.29
CA ARG A 92 13.75 6.77 -0.12
C ARG A 92 15.24 6.78 -0.45
N GLU A 93 15.74 5.79 -1.18
CA GLU A 93 17.13 5.73 -1.62
C GLU A 93 17.47 6.87 -2.59
N GLN A 94 16.60 7.14 -3.57
CA GLN A 94 16.75 8.28 -4.48
C GLN A 94 16.77 9.61 -3.71
N PHE A 95 15.90 9.78 -2.73
CA PHE A 95 15.89 10.97 -1.88
C PHE A 95 17.19 11.13 -1.09
N LYS A 96 17.70 10.05 -0.49
CA LYS A 96 19.01 10.06 0.19
C LYS A 96 20.15 10.42 -0.76
N ALA A 97 20.13 9.93 -2.00
CA ALA A 97 21.14 10.27 -2.99
C ALA A 97 21.11 11.77 -3.35
N GLN A 98 19.92 12.35 -3.47
CA GLN A 98 19.74 13.79 -3.74
C GLN A 98 20.18 14.69 -2.57
N GLN A 99 20.10 14.21 -1.32
CA GLN A 99 20.60 14.96 -0.16
C GLN A 99 22.11 15.21 -0.20
N ASN A 100 22.87 14.33 -0.88
CA ASN A 100 24.32 14.46 -1.01
C ASN A 100 24.73 15.33 -2.21
N GLN A 101 23.79 15.80 -3.02
CA GLN A 101 24.07 16.67 -4.16
C GLN A 101 24.13 18.13 -3.73
N PRO A 102 25.04 18.94 -4.31
CA PRO A 102 25.10 20.38 -4.01
C PRO A 102 23.85 21.14 -4.50
N ILE A 103 23.18 20.62 -5.54
CA ILE A 103 21.92 21.15 -6.07
C ILE A 103 20.96 19.97 -6.21
N LEU A 104 19.75 20.10 -5.66
CA LEU A 104 18.72 19.07 -5.79
C LEU A 104 18.13 19.07 -7.19
N ASP A 105 17.98 17.88 -7.77
CA ASP A 105 17.20 17.70 -8.99
C ASP A 105 15.72 17.47 -8.65
N LEU A 106 15.00 18.58 -8.45
CA LEU A 106 13.56 18.54 -8.16
C LEU A 106 12.75 17.95 -9.31
N SER A 107 13.24 18.03 -10.55
CA SER A 107 12.56 17.50 -11.73
C SER A 107 12.59 15.97 -11.74
N ALA A 108 13.75 15.38 -11.46
CA ALA A 108 13.91 13.93 -11.32
C ALA A 108 13.13 13.39 -10.12
N MET A 109 13.15 14.11 -8.99
CA MET A 109 12.36 13.73 -7.81
C MET A 109 10.85 13.73 -8.09
N HIS A 110 10.35 14.75 -8.78
CA HIS A 110 8.95 14.80 -9.18
C HIS A 110 8.60 13.68 -10.15
N ALA A 111 9.43 13.42 -11.16
CA ALA A 111 9.21 12.35 -12.13
C ALA A 111 9.17 10.96 -11.46
N ALA A 112 10.10 10.68 -10.55
CA ALA A 112 10.13 9.43 -9.79
C ALA A 112 8.88 9.27 -8.90
N ARG A 113 8.45 10.35 -8.24
CA ARG A 113 7.22 10.36 -7.45
C ARG A 113 5.99 10.06 -8.31
N GLN A 114 5.86 10.71 -9.47
CA GLN A 114 4.73 10.48 -10.38
C GLN A 114 4.69 9.04 -10.88
N GLN A 115 5.83 8.48 -11.28
CA GLN A 115 5.92 7.09 -11.71
C GLN A 115 5.52 6.12 -10.59
N ALA A 116 6.03 6.33 -9.38
CA ALA A 116 5.68 5.52 -8.22
C ALA A 116 4.18 5.64 -7.87
N GLU A 117 3.59 6.83 -7.95
CA GLU A 117 2.16 7.02 -7.70
C GLU A 117 1.29 6.26 -8.71
N GLN A 118 1.62 6.32 -10.01
CA GLN A 118 0.91 5.60 -11.06
C GLN A 118 0.98 4.08 -10.86
N GLN A 119 2.19 3.55 -10.61
CA GLN A 119 2.38 2.12 -10.34
C GLN A 119 1.60 1.69 -9.09
N ASN A 120 1.72 2.46 -8.01
CA ASN A 120 1.04 2.15 -6.75
C ASN A 120 -0.49 2.26 -6.87
N ALA A 121 -1.01 3.13 -7.74
CA ALA A 121 -2.43 3.19 -8.05
C ALA A 121 -2.92 1.90 -8.72
N GLN A 122 -2.16 1.38 -9.69
CA GLN A 122 -2.49 0.12 -10.35
C GLN A 122 -2.47 -1.08 -9.37
N LEU A 123 -1.48 -1.14 -8.48
CA LEU A 123 -1.39 -2.20 -7.45
C LEU A 123 -2.56 -2.14 -6.45
N ARG A 124 -2.98 -0.93 -6.05
CA ARG A 124 -4.17 -0.74 -5.22
C ARG A 124 -5.43 -1.21 -5.95
N GLU A 125 -5.58 -0.85 -7.22
CA GLU A 125 -6.74 -1.24 -8.02
C GLU A 125 -6.84 -2.76 -8.18
N GLN A 126 -5.73 -3.45 -8.47
CA GLN A 126 -5.69 -4.91 -8.53
C GLN A 126 -6.14 -5.56 -7.22
N SER A 127 -5.70 -5.01 -6.08
CA SER A 127 -6.11 -5.50 -4.76
C SER A 127 -7.61 -5.28 -4.54
N SER A 128 -8.12 -4.09 -4.88
CA SER A 128 -9.55 -3.77 -4.79
C SER A 128 -10.39 -4.68 -5.68
N ALA A 129 -9.97 -4.90 -6.92
CA ALA A 129 -10.67 -5.77 -7.87
C ALA A 129 -10.78 -7.21 -7.34
N ALA A 130 -9.68 -7.78 -6.81
CA ALA A 130 -9.71 -9.13 -6.25
C ALA A 130 -10.67 -9.25 -5.06
N TRP A 131 -10.67 -8.26 -4.16
CA TRP A 131 -11.61 -8.22 -3.04
C TRP A 131 -13.06 -8.01 -3.46
N LEU A 132 -13.31 -7.22 -4.51
CA LEU A 132 -14.65 -7.03 -5.09
C LEU A 132 -15.15 -8.32 -5.73
N THR A 133 -14.30 -9.06 -6.45
CA THR A 133 -14.63 -10.38 -6.97
C THR A 133 -15.04 -11.33 -5.86
N PHE A 134 -14.26 -11.39 -4.77
CA PHE A 134 -14.61 -12.19 -3.58
C PHE A 134 -15.98 -11.76 -2.99
N TYR A 135 -16.17 -10.46 -2.74
CA TYR A 135 -17.42 -9.96 -2.16
C TYR A 135 -18.64 -10.25 -3.04
N ASN A 136 -18.50 -10.13 -4.36
CA ASN A 136 -19.59 -10.40 -5.30
C ASN A 136 -19.99 -11.88 -5.31
N GLY A 137 -19.05 -12.80 -5.07
CA GLY A 137 -19.27 -14.25 -4.95
C GLY A 137 -19.92 -14.69 -3.62
N LEU A 138 -20.11 -13.78 -2.66
CA LEU A 138 -20.80 -14.08 -1.40
C LEU A 138 -22.32 -14.14 -1.58
N ASN A 139 -22.99 -14.96 -0.77
CA ASN A 139 -24.45 -14.98 -0.65
C ASN A 139 -24.95 -13.82 0.24
N ASP A 140 -26.27 -13.62 0.29
CA ASP A 140 -26.88 -12.47 0.99
C ASP A 140 -26.62 -12.47 2.50
N GLN A 141 -26.59 -13.65 3.13
CA GLN A 141 -26.28 -13.77 4.55
C GLN A 141 -24.83 -13.36 4.82
N GLN A 142 -23.88 -13.85 4.04
CA GLN A 142 -22.46 -13.49 4.13
C GLN A 142 -22.25 -12.00 3.85
N LYS A 143 -22.89 -11.44 2.82
CA LYS A 143 -22.84 -10.00 2.49
C LYS A 143 -23.40 -9.14 3.62
N THR A 144 -24.42 -9.61 4.32
CA THR A 144 -24.99 -8.92 5.50
C THR A 144 -23.99 -8.86 6.65
N THR A 145 -23.29 -9.97 6.92
CA THR A 145 -22.21 -10.02 7.92
C THR A 145 -21.09 -9.03 7.59
N VAL A 146 -20.60 -9.05 6.34
CA VAL A 146 -19.57 -8.11 5.87
C VAL A 146 -20.04 -6.65 5.98
N SER A 147 -21.24 -6.36 5.47
CA SER A 147 -21.80 -5.00 5.47
C SER A 147 -21.95 -4.43 6.88
N THR A 148 -22.38 -5.26 7.83
CA THR A 148 -22.53 -4.85 9.23
C THR A 148 -21.19 -4.49 9.84
N ALA A 149 -20.17 -5.32 9.64
CA ALA A 149 -18.82 -5.05 10.15
C ALA A 149 -18.21 -3.78 9.52
N LEU A 150 -18.41 -3.56 8.22
CA LEU A 150 -17.95 -2.36 7.52
C LEU A 150 -18.64 -1.10 8.06
N LYS A 151 -19.97 -1.12 8.24
CA LYS A 151 -20.72 0.00 8.86
C LYS A 151 -20.22 0.33 10.26
N GLN A 152 -19.95 -0.68 11.08
CA GLN A 152 -19.37 -0.48 12.42
C GLN A 152 -17.98 0.16 12.34
N GLN A 153 -17.13 -0.27 11.40
CA GLN A 153 -15.82 0.34 11.21
C GLN A 153 -15.92 1.79 10.76
N PHE A 154 -16.83 2.12 9.83
CA PHE A 154 -17.06 3.51 9.42
C PHE A 154 -17.51 4.39 10.59
N ALA A 155 -18.42 3.89 11.43
CA ALA A 155 -18.85 4.62 12.64
C ALA A 155 -17.68 4.87 13.60
N ARG A 156 -16.83 3.87 13.85
CA ARG A 156 -15.61 4.03 14.68
C ARG A 156 -14.63 5.04 14.07
N MET A 157 -14.46 5.03 12.75
CA MET A 157 -13.59 5.98 12.07
C MET A 157 -14.13 7.41 12.14
N ALA A 158 -15.44 7.60 11.98
CA ALA A 158 -16.09 8.90 12.14
C ALA A 158 -15.87 9.46 13.56
N GLN A 159 -16.12 8.65 14.60
CA GLN A 159 -15.89 9.05 15.99
C GLN A 159 -14.42 9.40 16.28
N ARG A 160 -13.48 8.62 15.72
CA ARG A 160 -12.04 8.94 15.86
C ARG A 160 -11.69 10.25 15.17
N HIS A 161 -12.26 10.51 13.99
CA HIS A 161 -12.04 11.74 13.25
C HIS A 161 -12.58 12.96 14.01
N GLU A 162 -13.76 12.86 14.60
CA GLU A 162 -14.36 13.91 15.43
C GLU A 162 -13.48 14.23 16.64
N LYS A 163 -13.08 13.21 17.41
CA LYS A 163 -12.17 13.40 18.56
C LYS A 163 -10.85 14.03 18.16
N MET A 164 -10.26 13.59 17.05
CA MET A 164 -9.04 14.20 16.52
C MET A 164 -9.25 15.68 16.18
N LYS A 165 -10.37 16.02 15.54
CA LYS A 165 -10.72 17.41 15.21
C LYS A 165 -10.85 18.26 16.47
N GLU A 166 -11.50 17.75 17.51
CA GLU A 166 -11.62 18.42 18.81
C GLU A 166 -10.26 18.66 19.46
N HIS A 167 -9.40 17.63 19.54
CA HIS A 167 -8.05 17.76 20.08
C HIS A 167 -7.23 18.81 19.29
N TRP A 168 -7.28 18.77 17.96
CA TRP A 168 -6.59 19.76 17.12
C TRP A 168 -7.10 21.18 17.37
N GLN A 169 -8.40 21.38 17.57
CA GLN A 169 -8.98 22.68 17.90
C GLN A 169 -8.53 23.15 19.29
N GLN A 170 -8.55 22.27 20.29
CA GLN A 170 -8.08 22.58 21.64
C GLN A 170 -6.59 22.96 21.65
N HIS A 171 -5.75 22.19 20.95
CA HIS A 171 -4.32 22.52 20.81
C HIS A 171 -4.09 23.87 20.10
N ARG A 172 -4.89 24.18 19.07
CA ARG A 172 -4.80 25.47 18.37
C ARG A 172 -5.24 26.64 19.25
N ALA A 173 -6.33 26.48 20.02
CA ALA A 173 -6.80 27.49 20.96
C ALA A 173 -5.80 27.71 22.11
N ALA A 174 -5.24 26.64 22.68
CA ALA A 174 -4.22 26.73 23.72
C ALA A 174 -2.94 27.42 23.21
N LYS A 175 -2.51 27.14 21.98
CA LYS A 175 -1.36 27.81 21.33
C LYS A 175 -1.63 29.29 21.04
N ALA A 176 -2.86 29.66 20.68
CA ALA A 176 -3.24 31.05 20.47
C ALA A 176 -3.29 31.85 21.79
N ALA A 177 -3.73 31.23 22.88
CA ALA A 177 -3.80 31.84 24.21
C ALA A 177 -2.42 32.00 24.90
N SER A 178 -1.38 31.34 24.39
CA SER A 178 -0.01 31.39 24.94
C SER A 178 0.97 32.19 24.07
N ALA A 179 0.50 32.87 23.02
CA ALA A 179 1.32 33.78 22.23
C ALA A 179 1.53 35.11 22.99
N PRO A 180 2.78 35.56 23.23
CA PRO A 180 3.02 36.84 23.89
C PRO A 180 2.54 38.00 23.02
N ALA A 181 1.88 38.98 23.65
CA ALA A 181 1.48 40.22 22.99
C ALA A 181 2.71 40.99 22.52
N GLN A 182 2.75 41.35 21.23
CA GLN A 182 3.77 42.22 20.63
C GLN A 182 3.46 43.69 20.91
#